data_AF-A0A7K4QX84-F1
#
_entry.id   AF-A0A7K4QX84-F1
#
_cell.length_a   1.000
_cell.length_b   1.000
_cell.length_c   1.000
_cell.angle_alpha   90.00
_cell.angle_beta   90.00
_cell.angle_gamma   90.00
#
_symmetry.space_group_name_H-M   'P 1'
#
loop_
_entity.id
_entity.type
_entity.pdbx_description
1 polymer ?
#
loop_
_entity_poly.entity_id
_entity_poly.type
_entity_poly.pdbx_seq_one_letter_code
_entity_poly.pdbx_strand_id
1 'polypeptide(L)'
;RQSVTKDTFRQYRILGKGGFGEVCACQVRATGKMYACKKLEKKRIKKRKGEAMALNEKQILEKVNSRFVVRVGPSWGAGRAGAGADSQVGTQVSLAYAYETKDALCLVLTIMNGGDLKFHIYNMGNPGFEDKRVAFYAAEICCGLQHLHQEGIVYR
;
A
#
# COMPACT_ATOMS: atom_id res chain seq x y z
N ARG A 1 9.28 22.29 -6.76
CA ARG A 1 9.24 20.82 -6.54
C ARG A 1 10.64 20.27 -6.80
N GLN A 2 11.33 19.72 -5.81
CA GLN A 2 12.60 19.02 -6.02
C GLN A 2 12.36 17.79 -6.91
N SER A 3 13.28 17.49 -7.83
CA SER A 3 13.20 16.27 -8.64
C SER A 3 13.47 15.06 -7.76
N VAL A 4 12.46 14.20 -7.62
CA VAL A 4 12.58 12.95 -6.85
C VAL A 4 13.22 11.90 -7.75
N THR A 5 14.33 11.32 -7.31
CA THR A 5 15.05 10.29 -8.05
C THR A 5 15.24 9.04 -7.19
N LYS A 6 15.82 7.99 -7.78
CA LYS A 6 16.18 6.77 -7.04
C LYS A 6 17.05 7.06 -5.81
N ASP A 7 17.87 8.10 -5.86
CA ASP A 7 18.87 8.41 -4.83
C ASP A 7 18.23 9.06 -3.59
N THR A 8 17.02 9.60 -3.74
CA THR A 8 16.19 10.10 -2.63
C THR A 8 15.86 8.99 -1.62
N PHE A 9 15.89 7.72 -2.04
CA PHE A 9 15.45 6.59 -1.26
C PHE A 9 16.59 5.61 -0.96
N ARG A 10 16.56 5.02 0.24
CA ARG A 10 17.30 3.81 0.59
C ARG A 10 16.36 2.62 0.43
N GLN A 11 16.73 1.63 -0.38
CA GLN A 11 15.92 0.42 -0.59
C GLN A 11 16.27 -0.68 0.43
N TYR A 12 15.26 -1.45 0.80
CA TYR A 12 15.32 -2.57 1.74
C TYR A 12 14.73 -3.84 1.10
N ARG A 13 14.43 -4.85 1.93
CA ARG A 13 13.88 -6.14 1.51
C ARG A 13 12.62 -6.01 0.65
N ILE A 14 12.44 -6.99 -0.22
CA ILE A 14 11.20 -7.20 -0.99
C ILE A 14 10.08 -7.57 -0.01
N LEU A 15 8.94 -6.92 -0.15
CA LEU A 15 7.70 -7.16 0.59
C LEU A 15 6.74 -8.05 -0.20
N GLY A 16 6.80 -8.01 -1.53
CA GLY A 16 5.94 -8.81 -2.39
C GLY A 16 6.34 -8.75 -3.86
N LYS A 17 5.78 -9.65 -4.67
CA LYS A 17 5.97 -9.69 -6.13
C LYS A 17 4.63 -9.48 -6.82
N GLY A 18 4.61 -8.66 -7.86
CA GLY A 18 3.42 -8.34 -8.65
C GLY A 18 3.54 -8.71 -10.12
N GLY A 19 2.49 -8.45 -10.88
CA GLY A 19 2.40 -8.80 -12.31
C GLY A 19 3.49 -8.19 -13.19
N PHE A 20 3.96 -6.98 -12.87
CA PHE A 20 4.98 -6.24 -13.65
C PHE A 20 6.29 -6.00 -12.90
N GLY A 21 6.47 -6.52 -11.69
CA GLY A 21 7.68 -6.29 -10.91
C GLY A 21 7.54 -6.71 -9.46
N GLU A 22 8.10 -5.92 -8.57
CA GLU A 22 8.19 -6.21 -7.14
C GLU A 22 7.81 -4.98 -6.30
N VAL A 23 7.46 -5.24 -5.05
CA VAL A 23 7.28 -4.22 -4.03
C VAL A 23 8.39 -4.40 -3.01
N CYS A 24 9.19 -3.36 -2.76
CA CYS A 24 10.22 -3.36 -1.72
C CYS A 24 9.93 -2.29 -0.67
N ALA A 25 10.40 -2.49 0.56
CA ALA A 25 10.43 -1.41 1.53
C ALA A 25 11.48 -0.37 1.11
N CYS A 26 11.19 0.91 1.30
CA CYS A 26 12.15 1.99 1.11
C CYS A 26 12.02 3.06 2.20
N GLN A 27 13.10 3.79 2.43
CA GLN A 27 13.15 4.90 3.38
C GLN A 27 13.57 6.17 2.66
N VAL A 28 12.89 7.28 2.91
CA VAL A 28 13.33 8.60 2.44
C VAL A 28 14.57 9.00 3.23
N ARG A 29 15.70 9.23 2.55
CA ARG A 29 16.99 9.50 3.22
C ARG A 29 16.96 10.75 4.10
N ALA A 30 16.27 11.80 3.65
CA ALA A 30 16.23 13.09 4.35
C ALA A 30 15.37 13.05 5.62
N THR A 31 14.32 12.24 5.67
CA THR A 31 13.33 12.25 6.77
C THR A 31 13.32 10.97 7.60
N GLY A 32 13.96 9.89 7.14
CA GLY A 32 13.89 8.58 7.79
C GLY A 32 12.53 7.89 7.67
N LYS A 33 11.54 8.48 6.98
CA LYS A 33 10.19 7.92 6.88
C LYS A 33 10.15 6.71 5.94
N MET A 34 9.46 5.65 6.38
CA MET A 34 9.32 4.38 5.67
C MET A 34 8.14 4.37 4.71
N TYR A 35 8.31 3.71 3.57
CA TYR A 35 7.35 3.56 2.49
C TYR A 35 7.49 2.19 1.80
N ALA A 36 6.51 1.82 1.00
CA ALA A 36 6.58 0.72 0.04
C ALA A 36 6.81 1.28 -1.37
N CYS A 37 7.82 0.80 -2.08
CA CYS A 37 8.10 1.15 -3.46
C CYS A 37 7.66 0.00 -4.36
N LYS A 38 6.56 0.22 -5.10
CA LYS A 38 6.12 -0.69 -6.17
C LYS A 38 6.89 -0.33 -7.44
N LYS A 39 7.77 -1.23 -7.86
CA LYS A 39 8.55 -1.11 -9.10
C LYS A 39 7.84 -1.87 -10.21
N LEU A 40 7.56 -1.19 -11.32
CA LEU A 40 6.98 -1.77 -12.52
C LEU A 40 8.03 -1.75 -13.63
N GLU A 41 8.54 -2.92 -14.02
CA GLU A 41 9.59 -3.05 -15.03
C GLU A 41 9.05 -2.69 -16.42
N LYS A 42 9.65 -1.69 -17.07
CA LYS A 42 9.19 -1.19 -18.39
C LYS A 42 9.20 -2.28 -19.45
N LYS A 43 10.21 -3.16 -19.43
CA LYS A 43 10.30 -4.30 -20.34
C LYS A 43 9.10 -5.26 -20.18
N ARG A 44 8.67 -5.53 -18.94
CA ARG A 44 7.53 -6.40 -18.65
C ARG A 44 6.20 -5.74 -18.99
N ILE A 45 6.07 -4.44 -18.73
CA ILE A 45 4.90 -3.64 -19.14
C ILE A 45 4.73 -3.75 -20.66
N LYS A 46 5.77 -3.40 -21.42
CA LYS A 46 5.73 -3.43 -22.89
C LYS A 46 5.46 -4.81 -23.45
N LYS A 47 6.11 -5.85 -22.90
CA LYS A 47 5.90 -7.24 -23.33
C LYS A 47 4.43 -7.70 -23.16
N ARG A 48 3.74 -7.19 -22.14
CA ARG A 48 2.37 -7.57 -21.80
C ARG A 48 1.33 -6.55 -22.25
N LYS A 49 1.73 -5.51 -23.00
CA LYS A 49 0.87 -4.39 -23.41
C LYS A 49 0.11 -3.77 -22.22
N GLY A 50 0.82 -3.62 -21.10
CA GLY A 50 0.26 -3.21 -19.80
C GLY A 50 0.32 -1.70 -19.51
N GLU A 51 0.61 -0.87 -20.51
CA GLU A 51 0.85 0.58 -20.35
C GLU A 51 -0.38 1.29 -19.76
N ALA A 52 -1.56 1.00 -20.31
CA ALA A 52 -2.82 1.55 -19.82
C ALA A 52 -3.09 1.14 -18.36
N MET A 53 -2.76 -0.10 -17.98
CA MET A 53 -2.94 -0.60 -16.63
C MET A 53 -2.01 0.10 -15.63
N ALA A 54 -0.74 0.29 -15.99
CA ALA A 54 0.23 1.00 -15.15
C ALA A 54 -0.14 2.49 -14.98
N LEU A 55 -0.60 3.15 -16.06
CA LEU A 55 -1.05 4.54 -16.00
C LEU A 55 -2.32 4.69 -15.18
N ASN A 56 -3.29 3.80 -15.38
CA ASN A 56 -4.54 3.81 -14.63
C ASN A 56 -4.28 3.63 -13.13
N GLU A 57 -3.39 2.70 -12.75
CA GLU A 57 -3.00 2.52 -11.35
C GLU A 57 -2.41 3.80 -10.76
N LYS A 58 -1.49 4.46 -11.48
CA LYS A 58 -0.92 5.75 -11.04
C LYS A 58 -2.01 6.82 -10.87
N GLN A 59 -2.88 7.00 -11.87
CA GLN A 59 -3.93 8.03 -11.85
C GLN A 59 -4.93 7.81 -10.72
N ILE A 60 -5.33 6.56 -10.48
CA ILE A 60 -6.18 6.19 -9.35
C ILE A 60 -5.48 6.56 -8.05
N LEU A 61 -4.23 6.18 -7.87
CA LEU A 61 -3.48 6.46 -6.63
C LEU A 61 -3.16 7.95 -6.42
N GLU A 62 -3.14 8.76 -7.49
CA GLU A 62 -3.04 10.23 -7.40
C GLU A 62 -4.36 10.90 -7.01
N LYS A 63 -5.50 10.34 -7.45
CA LYS A 63 -6.84 10.88 -7.16
C LYS A 63 -7.37 10.41 -5.81
N VAL A 64 -7.11 9.16 -5.46
CA VAL A 64 -7.66 8.49 -4.27
C VAL A 64 -6.78 8.86 -3.07
N ASN A 65 -7.09 9.99 -2.44
CA ASN A 65 -6.51 10.41 -1.17
C ASN A 65 -7.37 9.84 -0.01
N SER A 66 -7.41 8.51 0.14
CA SER A 66 -8.46 7.86 0.92
C SER A 66 -7.96 6.95 2.03
N ARG A 67 -8.60 7.06 3.20
CA ARG A 67 -8.23 6.44 4.50
C ARG A 67 -8.55 4.93 4.60
N PHE A 68 -8.73 4.24 3.47
CA PHE A 68 -9.27 2.88 3.46
C PHE A 68 -8.14 1.86 3.36
N VAL A 69 -7.49 1.63 4.49
CA VAL A 69 -6.55 0.52 4.68
C VAL A 69 -7.00 -0.32 5.85
N VAL A 70 -7.11 -1.62 5.57
CA VAL A 70 -7.42 -2.64 6.55
C VAL A 70 -6.31 -2.76 7.59
N ARG A 71 -6.60 -2.46 8.87
CA ARG A 71 -5.62 -2.63 9.96
C ARG A 71 -5.59 -4.08 10.41
N VAL A 72 -4.61 -4.83 9.94
CA VAL A 72 -4.31 -6.16 10.47
C VAL A 72 -3.41 -6.04 11.71
N GLY A 73 -3.96 -5.52 12.81
CA GLY A 73 -3.22 -5.30 14.07
C GLY A 73 -3.71 -6.19 15.21
N PRO A 74 -2.82 -6.78 16.03
CA PRO A 74 -3.20 -7.49 17.24
C PRO A 74 -3.41 -6.48 18.37
N SER A 75 -4.58 -5.84 18.44
CA SER A 75 -5.02 -5.16 19.66
C SER A 75 -6.48 -4.76 19.50
N TRP A 76 -7.35 -5.70 19.82
CA TRP A 76 -8.63 -5.45 20.48
C TRP A 76 -8.64 -6.36 21.71
N GLY A 77 -7.94 -5.90 22.75
CA GLY A 77 -7.72 -6.69 23.96
C GLY A 77 -6.78 -6.03 24.96
N ALA A 78 -6.82 -4.72 25.11
CA ALA A 78 -6.25 -4.05 26.28
C ALA A 78 -6.95 -2.70 26.45
N GLY A 79 -7.52 -2.47 27.64
CA GLY A 79 -8.30 -1.30 27.98
C GLY A 79 -7.56 0.03 27.82
N ARG A 80 -8.36 1.10 27.84
CA ARG A 80 -7.89 2.49 27.89
C ARG A 80 -6.90 2.69 29.04
N ALA A 81 -5.73 3.25 28.76
CA ALA A 81 -4.98 4.15 29.64
C ALA A 81 -3.98 4.95 28.79
N GLY A 82 -3.88 6.25 29.05
CA GLY A 82 -3.25 7.23 28.16
C GLY A 82 -1.73 7.32 28.22
N ALA A 83 -1.19 7.96 27.17
CA ALA A 83 0.06 8.71 27.02
C ALA A 83 0.14 8.97 25.49
N GLY A 84 0.13 10.19 24.99
CA GLY A 84 1.26 11.11 25.09
C GLY A 84 2.19 10.88 23.89
N ALA A 85 2.18 11.84 22.96
CA ALA A 85 3.12 12.02 21.85
C ALA A 85 3.09 11.02 20.67
N ASP A 86 2.66 11.58 19.54
CA ASP A 86 3.32 11.45 18.25
C ASP A 86 3.49 10.04 17.65
N SER A 87 2.44 9.59 16.97
CA SER A 87 2.59 8.89 15.69
C SER A 87 1.22 8.85 15.04
N GLN A 88 0.96 9.83 14.19
CA GLN A 88 -0.10 9.74 13.19
C GLN A 88 0.30 8.61 12.23
N VAL A 89 0.09 7.35 12.66
CA VAL A 89 0.20 6.16 11.82
C VAL A 89 -1.00 6.22 10.88
N GLY A 90 -0.86 7.04 9.84
CA GLY A 90 -1.91 7.30 8.87
C GLY A 90 -2.36 5.98 8.25
N THR A 91 -3.62 5.63 8.47
CA THR A 91 -4.32 4.47 7.90
C THR A 91 -4.65 4.67 6.42
N GLN A 92 -3.83 5.44 5.72
CA GLN A 92 -4.11 5.94 4.39
C GLN A 92 -3.10 5.37 3.41
N VAL A 93 -3.58 4.57 2.45
CA VAL A 93 -2.79 4.28 1.25
C VAL A 93 -2.86 5.54 0.39
N SER A 94 -1.71 6.20 0.28
CA SER A 94 -1.54 7.38 -0.56
C SER A 94 -0.26 7.24 -1.36
N LEU A 95 -0.29 7.68 -2.62
CA LEU A 95 0.92 7.86 -3.42
C LEU A 95 1.67 9.08 -2.89
N ALA A 96 2.79 8.85 -2.22
CA ALA A 96 3.66 9.91 -1.73
C ALA A 96 4.55 10.47 -2.83
N TYR A 97 5.11 9.58 -3.67
CA TYR A 97 6.00 9.96 -4.76
C TYR A 97 5.81 9.03 -5.97
N ALA A 98 5.99 9.58 -7.16
CA ALA A 98 6.14 8.81 -8.39
C ALA A 98 7.43 9.27 -9.09
N TYR A 99 8.26 8.32 -9.49
CA TYR A 99 9.47 8.61 -10.26
C TYR A 99 9.79 7.48 -11.22
N GLU A 100 10.66 7.78 -12.18
CA GLU A 100 11.09 6.85 -13.21
C GLU A 100 12.58 6.58 -13.07
N THR A 101 12.98 5.35 -13.35
CA THR A 101 14.38 4.93 -13.52
C THR A 101 14.59 4.48 -14.95
N LYS A 102 15.82 4.11 -15.33
CA LYS A 102 16.11 3.58 -16.67
C LYS A 102 15.19 2.40 -17.03
N ASP A 103 14.99 1.47 -16.09
CA ASP A 103 14.35 0.18 -16.36
C ASP A 103 12.94 0.02 -15.75
N ALA A 104 12.53 0.90 -14.84
CA ALA A 104 11.26 0.76 -14.12
C ALA A 104 10.56 2.09 -13.80
N LEU A 105 9.23 2.05 -13.74
CA LEU A 105 8.38 3.07 -13.11
C LEU A 105 8.22 2.74 -11.63
N CYS A 106 8.36 3.73 -10.74
CA CYS A 106 8.33 3.52 -9.29
C CYS A 106 7.21 4.34 -8.66
N LEU A 107 6.32 3.65 -7.93
CA LEU A 107 5.25 4.24 -7.14
C LEU A 107 5.58 4.05 -5.66
N VAL A 108 5.81 5.16 -4.95
CA VAL A 108 6.14 5.17 -3.52
C VAL A 108 4.87 5.43 -2.72
N LEU A 109 4.46 4.42 -1.98
CA LEU A 109 3.19 4.32 -1.30
C LEU A 109 3.40 4.20 0.21
N THR A 110 2.42 4.60 1.00
CA THR A 110 2.42 4.31 2.45
C THR A 110 2.65 2.82 2.70
N ILE A 111 3.60 2.48 3.58
CA ILE A 111 3.90 1.09 3.91
C ILE A 111 2.83 0.52 4.85
N MET A 112 2.36 -0.70 4.56
CA MET A 112 1.43 -1.43 5.42
C MET A 112 2.17 -2.58 6.10
N ASN A 113 2.52 -2.40 7.38
CA ASN A 113 3.37 -3.36 8.12
C ASN A 113 2.64 -4.65 8.54
N GLY A 114 1.31 -4.72 8.34
CA GLY A 114 0.48 -5.85 8.76
C GLY A 114 0.55 -7.09 7.86
N GLY A 115 1.19 -7.03 6.70
CA GLY A 115 1.10 -8.11 5.70
C GLY A 115 -0.27 -8.16 5.01
N ASP A 116 -0.49 -9.19 4.18
CA ASP A 116 -1.76 -9.37 3.45
C ASP A 116 -2.78 -10.25 4.21
N LEU A 117 -4.07 -10.05 3.92
CA LEU A 117 -5.14 -10.81 4.57
C LEU A 117 -5.03 -12.32 4.31
N LYS A 118 -4.52 -12.76 3.16
CA LYS A 118 -4.36 -14.19 2.86
C LYS A 118 -3.39 -14.84 3.83
N PHE A 119 -2.24 -14.21 4.12
CA PHE A 119 -1.32 -14.70 5.14
C PHE A 119 -2.02 -14.82 6.50
N HIS A 120 -2.82 -13.83 6.90
CA HIS A 120 -3.51 -13.87 8.19
C HIS A 120 -4.64 -14.89 8.26
N ILE A 121 -5.31 -15.18 7.15
CA ILE A 121 -6.38 -16.19 7.08
C ILE A 121 -5.79 -17.61 7.17
N TYR A 122 -4.69 -17.88 6.48
CA TYR A 122 -4.21 -19.25 6.31
C TYR A 122 -3.01 -19.62 7.19
N ASN A 123 -2.22 -18.65 7.64
CA ASN A 123 -0.95 -18.91 8.31
C ASN A 123 -0.94 -18.46 9.78
N MET A 124 -2.01 -17.82 10.27
CA MET A 124 -2.10 -17.33 11.65
C MET A 124 -2.86 -18.32 12.54
N GLY A 125 -2.23 -19.45 12.86
CA GLY A 125 -2.82 -20.48 13.73
C GLY A 125 -3.94 -21.24 13.04
N ASN A 126 -5.16 -21.17 13.58
CA ASN A 126 -6.32 -21.83 12.97
C ASN A 126 -6.80 -21.03 11.74
N PRO A 127 -7.09 -21.70 10.61
CA PRO A 127 -7.57 -21.01 9.42
C PRO A 127 -8.85 -20.20 9.68
N GLY A 128 -8.85 -18.95 9.20
CA GLY A 128 -9.99 -18.04 9.30
C GLY A 128 -9.82 -16.93 10.33
N PHE A 129 -10.90 -16.17 10.52
CA PHE A 129 -10.98 -15.09 11.49
C PHE A 129 -12.25 -15.24 12.32
N GLU A 130 -12.21 -14.72 13.55
CA GLU A 130 -13.42 -14.54 14.36
C GLU A 130 -14.39 -13.57 13.67
N ASP A 131 -15.70 -13.80 13.83
CA ASP A 131 -16.76 -13.03 13.19
C ASP A 131 -16.61 -11.51 13.37
N LYS A 132 -16.20 -11.07 14.56
CA LYS A 132 -15.96 -9.64 14.85
C LYS A 132 -14.86 -9.06 13.96
N ARG A 133 -13.79 -9.82 13.72
CA ARG A 133 -12.66 -9.42 12.87
C ARG A 133 -13.04 -9.46 11.39
N VAL A 134 -13.85 -10.44 10.98
CA VAL A 134 -14.43 -10.49 9.62
C VAL A 134 -15.31 -9.27 9.37
N ALA A 135 -16.24 -8.97 10.28
CA ALA A 135 -17.15 -7.83 10.17
C ALA A 135 -16.39 -6.50 10.07
N PHE A 136 -15.33 -6.34 10.87
CA PHE A 136 -14.48 -5.15 10.83
C PHE A 136 -13.78 -5.00 9.46
N TYR A 137 -13.13 -6.05 8.96
CA TYR A 137 -12.48 -6.00 7.64
C TYR A 137 -13.46 -5.83 6.50
N ALA A 138 -14.63 -6.48 6.57
CA ALA A 138 -15.70 -6.31 5.59
C ALA A 138 -16.17 -4.85 5.54
N ALA A 139 -16.38 -4.21 6.71
CA ALA A 139 -16.75 -2.80 6.77
C ALA A 139 -15.68 -1.89 6.14
N GLU A 140 -14.40 -2.09 6.45
CA GLU A 140 -13.30 -1.31 5.86
C GLU A 140 -13.20 -1.49 4.33
N ILE A 141 -13.34 -2.73 3.85
CA ILE A 141 -13.37 -3.06 2.41
C ILE A 141 -14.59 -2.39 1.75
N CYS A 142 -15.77 -2.47 2.36
CA CYS A 142 -16.98 -1.85 1.85
C CYS A 142 -16.81 -0.33 1.71
N CYS A 143 -16.25 0.35 2.71
CA CYS A 143 -15.97 1.78 2.63
C CYS A 143 -14.95 2.11 1.53
N GLY A 144 -13.90 1.29 1.38
CA GLY A 144 -12.93 1.43 0.30
C GLY A 144 -13.56 1.30 -1.09
N LEU A 145 -14.39 0.26 -1.30
CA LEU A 145 -15.11 0.05 -2.55
C LEU A 145 -16.11 1.17 -2.83
N GLN A 146 -16.86 1.62 -1.83
CA GLN A 146 -17.79 2.74 -1.98
C GLN A 146 -17.08 4.00 -2.49
N HIS A 147 -15.90 4.30 -1.94
CA HIS A 147 -15.13 5.46 -2.37
C HIS A 147 -14.57 5.30 -3.78
N LEU A 148 -14.09 4.12 -4.15
CA LEU A 148 -13.69 3.85 -5.54
C LEU A 148 -14.88 4.02 -6.49
N HIS A 149 -16.05 3.52 -6.12
CA HIS A 149 -17.27 3.67 -6.93
C HIS A 149 -17.73 5.13 -7.06
N GLN A 150 -17.57 5.96 -6.01
CA GLN A 150 -17.85 7.41 -6.08
C GLN A 150 -16.96 8.13 -7.11
N GLU A 151 -15.73 7.65 -7.30
CA GLU A 151 -14.78 8.15 -8.30
C GLU A 151 -14.95 7.46 -9.68
N GLY A 152 -15.99 6.64 -9.85
CA GLY A 152 -16.25 5.90 -11.09
C GLY A 152 -15.27 4.76 -11.38
N ILE A 153 -14.57 4.26 -10.36
CA ILE A 153 -13.55 3.22 -10.46
C ILE A 153 -14.12 1.90 -9.96
N VAL A 154 -14.09 0.86 -10.79
CA VAL A 154 -14.44 -0.51 -10.40
C VAL A 154 -13.16 -1.30 -10.11
N TYR A 155 -13.01 -1.77 -8.86
CA TYR A 155 -11.94 -2.68 -8.47
C TYR A 155 -12.27 -4.11 -8.95
N ARG A 156 -11.36 -4.73 -9.72
CA ARG A 156 -11.52 -6.06 -10.32
C ARG A 156 -10.29 -6.93 -10.08
#